data_AF-A0AAE4PWA5-F1
#
_entry.id   AF-A0AAE4PWA5-F1
#
_cell.length_a   1.000
_cell.length_b   1.000
_cell.length_c   1.000
_cell.angle_alpha   90.00
_cell.angle_beta   90.00
_cell.angle_gamma   90.00
#
_symmetry.space_group_name_H-M   'P 1'
#
loop_
_entity.id
_entity.type
_entity.pdbx_description
1 polymer ?
#
loop_
_entity_poly.entity_id
_entity_poly.type
_entity_poly.pdbx_seq_one_letter_code
_entity_poly.pdbx_strand_id
1 'polypeptide(L)'
;MNPPPTLALLFALLAATLMGTIGVFARFAALPAEHITFYRLLLGALFLMAYMLLTGKGQQIRHKPSKRTLINGAMLAGFMAFYIEAIQYTQMATVIMIIYLAPVVASLFAHFVFNERLNRFSMASVVLALAGFILMLPMTSSQSLYDSEIL
;
A
#
# COMPACT_ATOMS: atom_id res chain seq x y z
N MET A 1 -18.72 -5.46 -21.13
CA MET A 1 -19.16 -4.06 -20.97
C MET A 1 -18.25 -3.39 -19.97
N ASN A 2 -17.44 -2.43 -20.40
CA ASN A 2 -16.65 -1.62 -19.47
C ASN A 2 -17.63 -0.70 -18.71
N PRO A 3 -17.55 -0.61 -17.37
CA PRO A 3 -18.39 0.31 -16.62
C PRO A 3 -18.10 1.75 -17.07
N PRO A 4 -19.10 2.66 -17.02
CA PRO A 4 -18.91 4.05 -17.42
C PRO A 4 -17.81 4.69 -16.54
N PRO A 5 -16.97 5.57 -17.11
CA PRO A 5 -15.78 6.12 -16.44
C PRO A 5 -16.09 6.87 -15.14
N THR A 6 -17.30 7.44 -15.02
CA THR A 6 -17.80 8.10 -13.80
C THR A 6 -18.00 7.13 -12.63
N LEU A 7 -18.45 5.91 -12.90
CA LEU A 7 -18.67 4.89 -11.89
C LEU A 7 -17.34 4.36 -11.33
N ALA A 8 -16.32 4.22 -12.19
CA ALA A 8 -14.97 3.86 -11.77
C ALA A 8 -14.35 4.94 -10.85
N LEU A 9 -14.60 6.21 -11.16
CA LEU A 9 -14.10 7.34 -10.36
C LEU A 9 -14.79 7.41 -8.98
N LEU A 10 -16.10 7.15 -8.92
CA LEU A 10 -16.84 7.03 -7.65
C LEU A 10 -16.30 5.88 -6.78
N PHE A 11 -16.07 4.70 -7.37
CA PHE A 11 -15.49 3.59 -6.63
C PHE A 11 -14.06 3.87 -6.16
N ALA A 12 -13.25 4.57 -6.96
CA ALA A 12 -11.89 4.96 -6.56
C ALA A 12 -11.90 5.95 -5.39
N LEU A 13 -12.79 6.96 -5.41
CA LEU A 13 -12.94 7.91 -4.31
C LEU A 13 -13.42 7.21 -3.03
N LEU A 14 -14.40 6.32 -3.15
CA LEU A 14 -14.92 5.55 -2.02
C LEU A 14 -13.84 4.61 -1.44
N ALA A 15 -13.04 3.97 -2.30
CA ALA A 15 -11.92 3.15 -1.86
C ALA A 15 -10.84 4.00 -1.15
N ALA A 16 -10.52 5.19 -1.67
CA ALA A 16 -9.53 6.09 -1.08
C ALA A 16 -9.96 6.61 0.31
N THR A 17 -11.23 6.99 0.47
CA THR A 17 -11.76 7.43 1.78
C THR A 17 -11.77 6.29 2.80
N LEU A 18 -12.18 5.08 2.38
CA LEU A 18 -12.08 3.88 3.23
C LEU A 18 -10.63 3.52 3.56
N MET A 19 -9.68 3.74 2.65
CA MET A 19 -8.27 3.46 2.90
C MET A 19 -7.68 4.44 3.92
N GLY A 20 -8.07 5.71 3.87
CA GLY A 20 -7.65 6.74 4.84
C GLY A 20 -8.14 6.49 6.26
N THR A 21 -9.37 5.97 6.43
CA THR A 21 -9.91 5.67 7.75
C THR A 21 -9.22 4.51 8.45
N ILE A 22 -8.59 3.58 7.71
CA ILE A 22 -7.83 2.45 8.28
C ILE A 22 -6.75 2.94 9.24
N GLY A 23 -6.07 4.05 8.93
CA GLY A 23 -5.03 4.62 9.78
C GLY A 23 -5.52 5.05 11.15
N VAL A 24 -6.71 5.65 11.17
CA VAL A 24 -7.38 6.11 12.39
C VAL A 24 -7.80 4.89 13.22
N PHE A 25 -8.49 3.92 12.60
CA PHE A 25 -8.94 2.72 13.30
C PHE A 25 -7.78 1.84 13.80
N ALA A 26 -6.69 1.71 13.04
CA ALA A 26 -5.52 0.94 13.46
C ALA A 26 -4.85 1.54 14.72
N ARG A 27 -4.85 2.88 14.84
CA ARG A 27 -4.34 3.56 16.03
C ARG A 27 -5.28 3.44 17.23
N PHE A 28 -6.59 3.55 17.01
CA PHE A 28 -7.58 3.41 18.09
C PHE A 28 -7.74 1.97 18.59
N ALA A 29 -7.49 0.97 17.74
CA ALA A 29 -7.66 -0.42 18.12
C ALA A 29 -6.66 -0.86 19.21
N ALA A 30 -5.46 -0.28 19.30
CA ALA A 30 -4.39 -0.68 20.24
C ALA A 30 -4.15 -2.22 20.32
N LEU A 31 -4.52 -2.95 19.27
CA LEU A 31 -4.33 -4.40 19.14
C LEU A 31 -2.97 -4.69 18.51
N PRO A 32 -2.32 -5.83 18.81
CA PRO A 32 -1.10 -6.26 18.14
C PRO A 32 -1.22 -6.28 16.60
N ALA A 33 -0.15 -5.87 15.91
CA ALA A 33 -0.11 -5.70 14.45
C ALA A 33 -0.56 -6.94 13.67
N GLU A 34 -0.23 -8.11 14.21
CA GLU A 34 -0.56 -9.42 13.66
C GLU A 34 -2.06 -9.61 13.51
N HIS A 35 -2.85 -9.27 14.55
CA HIS A 35 -4.30 -9.43 14.53
C HIS A 35 -4.96 -8.48 13.52
N ILE A 36 -4.51 -7.22 13.48
CA ILE A 36 -5.03 -6.23 12.52
C ILE A 36 -4.75 -6.69 11.09
N THR A 37 -3.54 -7.17 10.82
CA THR A 37 -3.15 -7.68 9.50
C THR A 37 -3.94 -8.93 9.13
N PHE A 38 -4.11 -9.85 10.07
CA PHE A 38 -4.88 -11.07 9.87
C PHE A 38 -6.34 -10.79 9.50
N TYR A 39 -7.04 -9.97 10.29
CA TYR A 39 -8.44 -9.62 9.99
C TYR A 39 -8.57 -8.86 8.67
N ARG A 40 -7.61 -7.99 8.34
CA ARG A 40 -7.61 -7.27 7.06
C ARG A 40 -7.47 -8.20 5.86
N LEU A 41 -6.54 -9.15 5.92
CA LEU A 41 -6.33 -10.14 4.85
C LEU A 41 -7.49 -11.12 4.78
N LEU A 42 -8.04 -11.55 5.91
CA LEU A 42 -9.18 -12.46 5.99
C LEU A 42 -10.44 -11.84 5.42
N LEU A 43 -10.81 -10.64 5.86
CA LEU A 43 -11.98 -9.93 5.33
C LEU A 43 -11.79 -9.62 3.85
N GLY A 44 -10.61 -9.14 3.46
CA GLY A 44 -10.28 -8.90 2.05
C GLY A 44 -10.44 -10.16 1.19
N ALA A 45 -9.94 -11.30 1.65
CA ALA A 45 -10.10 -12.59 0.98
C ALA A 45 -11.58 -13.02 0.91
N LEU A 46 -12.34 -12.86 2.00
CA LEU A 46 -13.76 -13.21 2.05
C LEU A 46 -14.60 -12.36 1.09
N PHE A 47 -14.40 -11.04 1.09
CA PHE A 47 -15.08 -10.12 0.17
C PHE A 47 -14.71 -10.42 -1.28
N LEU A 48 -13.43 -10.67 -1.56
CA LEU A 48 -12.98 -11.02 -2.91
C LEU A 48 -13.60 -12.36 -3.36
N MET A 49 -13.66 -13.35 -2.47
CA MET A 49 -14.29 -14.64 -2.74
C MET A 49 -15.78 -14.48 -3.01
N ALA A 50 -16.51 -13.74 -2.16
CA ALA A 50 -17.92 -13.42 -2.36
C ALA A 50 -18.16 -12.70 -3.70
N TYR A 51 -17.34 -11.70 -4.03
CA TYR A 51 -17.39 -11.00 -5.31
C TYR A 51 -17.18 -11.94 -6.51
N MET A 52 -16.19 -12.84 -6.44
CA MET A 52 -15.94 -13.81 -7.52
C MET A 52 -17.09 -14.81 -7.70
N LEU A 53 -17.75 -15.22 -6.61
CA LEU A 53 -18.93 -16.08 -6.66
C LEU A 53 -20.13 -15.34 -7.27
N LEU A 54 -20.39 -14.11 -6.85
CA LEU A 54 -21.50 -13.28 -7.34
C LEU A 54 -21.33 -12.87 -8.82
N THR A 55 -20.09 -12.72 -9.29
CA THR A 55 -19.79 -12.33 -10.69
C THR A 55 -19.69 -13.54 -11.64
N GLY A 56 -20.00 -14.75 -11.17
CA GLY A 56 -19.94 -15.99 -11.97
C GLY A 56 -18.51 -16.43 -12.33
N LYS A 57 -17.48 -15.80 -11.77
CA LYS A 57 -16.06 -16.14 -11.97
C LYS A 57 -15.56 -17.24 -11.02
N GLY A 58 -16.47 -17.97 -10.37
CA GLY A 58 -16.14 -19.06 -9.44
C GLY A 58 -15.26 -20.16 -10.03
N GLN A 59 -15.28 -20.35 -11.35
CA GLN A 59 -14.37 -21.28 -12.06
C GLN A 59 -12.89 -20.89 -11.91
N GLN A 60 -12.55 -19.59 -11.76
CA GLN A 60 -11.17 -19.16 -11.48
C GLN A 60 -10.70 -19.51 -10.07
N ILE A 61 -11.62 -19.69 -9.12
CA ILE A 61 -11.29 -20.15 -7.75
C ILE A 61 -10.85 -21.62 -7.79
N ARG A 62 -11.39 -22.43 -8.72
CA ARG A 62 -11.01 -23.83 -8.92
C ARG A 62 -9.70 -24.01 -9.69
N HIS A 63 -9.25 -22.99 -10.41
CA HIS A 63 -7.95 -23.04 -11.07
C HIS A 63 -6.83 -22.97 -10.02
N LYS A 64 -5.90 -23.93 -10.05
CA LYS A 64 -4.72 -23.89 -9.17
C LYS A 64 -4.00 -22.54 -9.38
N PRO A 65 -3.77 -21.75 -8.31
CA PRO A 65 -3.04 -20.50 -8.43
C PRO A 65 -1.65 -20.80 -8.96
N SER A 66 -1.19 -19.99 -9.91
CA SER A 66 0.19 -20.09 -10.42
C SER A 66 1.16 -19.82 -9.26
N LYS A 67 2.35 -20.46 -9.30
CA LYS A 67 3.42 -20.19 -8.32
C LYS A 67 3.72 -18.68 -8.21
N ARG A 68 3.61 -17.93 -9.32
CA ARG A 68 3.79 -16.47 -9.35
C ARG A 68 2.72 -15.72 -8.56
N THR A 69 1.47 -16.17 -8.61
CA THR A 69 0.34 -15.58 -7.85
C THR A 69 0.51 -15.82 -6.35
N LEU A 70 0.96 -17.03 -5.96
CA LEU A 70 1.26 -17.34 -4.57
C LEU A 70 2.41 -16.48 -4.02
N ILE A 71 3.50 -16.32 -4.79
CA ILE A 71 4.62 -15.45 -4.39
C ILE A 71 4.16 -14.00 -4.23
N ASN A 72 3.38 -13.47 -5.18
CA ASN A 72 2.85 -12.11 -5.07
C ASN A 72 1.93 -11.93 -3.84
N GLY A 73 1.06 -12.90 -3.57
CA GLY A 73 0.21 -12.90 -2.38
C GLY A 73 1.03 -12.92 -1.08
N ALA A 74 2.08 -13.75 -1.03
CA ALA A 74 2.98 -13.83 0.13
C ALA A 74 3.77 -12.52 0.33
N MET A 75 4.30 -11.92 -0.74
CA MET A 75 4.98 -10.62 -0.69
C MET A 75 4.02 -9.51 -0.23
N LEU A 76 2.79 -9.49 -0.72
CA LEU A 76 1.77 -8.52 -0.30
C LEU A 76 1.39 -8.69 1.18
N ALA A 77 1.22 -9.93 1.63
CA ALA A 77 0.95 -10.22 3.04
C ALA A 77 2.12 -9.79 3.94
N GLY A 78 3.36 -10.09 3.54
CA GLY A 78 4.57 -9.66 4.24
C GLY A 78 4.69 -8.13 4.29
N PHE A 79 4.47 -7.45 3.15
CA PHE A 79 4.42 -5.99 3.10
C PHE A 79 3.39 -5.41 4.08
N MET A 80 2.18 -5.98 4.13
CA MET A 80 1.14 -5.51 5.05
C MET A 80 1.51 -5.76 6.52
N ALA A 81 2.11 -6.91 6.83
CA ALA A 81 2.57 -7.20 8.19
C ALA A 81 3.62 -6.18 8.65
N PHE A 82 4.68 -5.98 7.86
CA PHE A 82 5.73 -4.99 8.16
C PHE A 82 5.18 -3.56 8.19
N TYR A 83 4.21 -3.23 7.34
CA TYR A 83 3.56 -1.92 7.33
C TYR A 83 2.82 -1.63 8.63
N ILE A 84 1.98 -2.57 9.10
CA ILE A 84 1.25 -2.40 10.35
C ILE A 84 2.23 -2.39 11.53
N GLU A 85 3.24 -3.26 11.53
CA GLU A 85 4.31 -3.25 12.53
C GLU A 85 5.02 -1.89 12.60
N ALA A 86 5.41 -1.31 11.46
CA ALA A 86 6.02 0.02 11.41
C ALA A 86 5.09 1.13 11.94
N ILE A 87 3.78 1.03 11.72
CA ILE A 87 2.78 1.97 12.29
C ILE A 87 2.64 1.81 13.81
N GLN A 88 2.95 0.63 14.36
CA GLN A 88 2.96 0.44 15.82
C GLN A 88 4.21 1.02 16.46
N TYR A 89 5.37 0.91 15.79
CA TYR A 89 6.61 1.51 16.26
C TYR A 89 6.71 3.02 16.03
N THR A 90 6.03 3.57 15.02
CA THR A 90 6.14 5.00 14.67
C THR A 90 4.81 5.55 14.14
N GLN A 91 4.66 6.88 14.15
CA GLN A 91 3.47 7.53 13.61
C GLN A 91 3.22 7.16 12.13
N MET A 92 1.94 6.96 11.80
CA MET A 92 1.50 6.61 10.44
C MET A 92 2.05 7.55 9.37
N ALA A 93 2.16 8.85 9.67
CA ALA A 93 2.69 9.86 8.75
C ALA A 93 4.14 9.54 8.32
N THR A 94 5.00 9.17 9.27
CA THR A 94 6.41 8.80 9.00
C THR A 94 6.50 7.54 8.16
N VAL A 95 5.66 6.53 8.44
CA VAL A 95 5.62 5.29 7.65
C VAL A 95 5.19 5.57 6.20
N ILE A 96 4.16 6.41 6.00
CA ILE A 96 3.70 6.81 4.67
C ILE A 96 4.78 7.60 3.92
N MET A 97 5.51 8.48 4.61
CA MET A 97 6.65 9.20 4.01
C MET A 97 7.70 8.22 3.47
N ILE A 98 8.05 7.18 4.21
CA ILE A 98 8.97 6.13 3.74
C ILE A 98 8.39 5.40 2.51
N ILE A 99 7.07 5.13 2.50
CA ILE A 99 6.40 4.49 1.37
C ILE A 99 6.41 5.36 0.11
N TYR A 100 6.50 6.69 0.20
CA TYR A 100 6.68 7.54 -0.99
C TYR A 100 8.02 7.33 -1.69
N LEU A 101 9.00 6.70 -1.03
CA LEU A 101 10.23 6.23 -1.67
C LEU A 101 10.04 4.90 -2.43
N ALA A 102 8.95 4.17 -2.19
CA ALA A 102 8.63 2.91 -2.86
C ALA A 102 8.68 2.99 -4.40
N PRO A 103 8.14 4.00 -5.11
CA PRO A 103 8.28 4.10 -6.57
C PRO A 103 9.74 4.18 -7.04
N VAL A 104 10.64 4.76 -6.26
CA VAL A 104 12.07 4.85 -6.57
C VAL A 104 12.72 3.47 -6.44
N VAL A 105 12.48 2.81 -5.29
CA VAL A 105 12.99 1.46 -5.01
C VAL A 105 12.41 0.46 -6.02
N ALA A 106 11.11 0.54 -6.30
CA ALA A 106 10.43 -0.31 -7.28
C ALA A 106 10.97 -0.08 -8.69
N SER A 107 11.26 1.16 -9.10
CA SER A 107 11.87 1.43 -10.40
C SER A 107 13.29 0.86 -10.51
N LEU A 108 14.08 0.94 -9.44
CA LEU A 108 15.42 0.35 -9.40
C LEU A 108 15.35 -1.18 -9.45
N PHE A 109 14.43 -1.76 -8.68
CA PHE A 109 14.21 -3.20 -8.64
C PHE A 109 13.68 -3.74 -9.98
N ALA A 110 12.78 -3.01 -10.65
CA ALA A 110 12.30 -3.33 -11.99
C ALA A 110 13.45 -3.31 -13.01
N HIS A 111 14.34 -2.32 -12.93
CA HIS A 111 15.51 -2.26 -13.79
C HIS A 111 16.43 -3.48 -13.60
N PHE A 112 16.69 -3.86 -12.35
CA PHE A 112 17.62 -4.94 -12.03
C PHE A 112 17.03 -6.35 -12.25
N VAL A 113 15.75 -6.54 -11.93
CA VAL A 113 15.09 -7.88 -11.94
C VAL A 113 14.38 -8.17 -13.26
N PHE A 114 13.74 -7.17 -13.89
CA PHE A 114 13.02 -7.36 -15.15
C PHE A 114 13.86 -7.01 -16.38
N ASN A 115 15.05 -6.41 -16.20
CA ASN A 115 15.97 -6.01 -17.28
C ASN A 115 15.27 -5.17 -18.38
N GLU A 116 14.19 -4.48 -18.01
CA GLU A 116 13.43 -3.61 -18.91
C GLU A 116 14.23 -2.33 -19.13
N ARG A 117 14.42 -1.98 -20.41
CA ARG A 117 15.01 -0.71 -20.82
C ARG A 117 14.06 0.41 -20.40
N LEU A 118 14.37 1.05 -19.27
CA LEU A 118 13.58 2.15 -18.71
C LEU A 118 13.34 3.21 -19.78
N ASN A 119 12.10 3.31 -20.24
CA ASN A 119 11.68 4.34 -21.17
C ASN A 119 11.81 5.70 -20.48
N ARG A 120 12.09 6.78 -21.24
CA ARG A 120 12.30 8.13 -20.68
C ARG A 120 11.13 8.60 -19.79
N PHE A 121 9.93 8.12 -20.08
CA PHE A 121 8.72 8.35 -19.28
C PHE A 121 8.75 7.71 -17.89
N SER A 122 9.31 6.49 -17.75
CA SER A 122 9.48 5.83 -16.44
C SER A 122 10.46 6.62 -15.57
N MET A 123 11.54 7.11 -16.18
CA MET A 123 12.52 7.95 -15.48
C MET A 123 11.92 9.30 -15.08
N ALA A 124 11.12 9.92 -15.96
CA ALA A 124 10.37 11.13 -15.64
C ALA A 124 9.37 10.91 -14.48
N SER A 125 8.68 9.77 -14.43
CA SER A 125 7.77 9.46 -13.32
C SER A 125 8.49 9.26 -11.99
N VAL A 126 9.70 8.70 -12.00
CA VAL A 126 10.52 8.55 -10.79
C VAL A 126 10.99 9.91 -10.28
N VAL A 127 11.47 10.78 -11.18
CA VAL A 127 11.88 12.15 -10.83
C VAL A 127 10.69 12.95 -10.29
N LEU A 128 9.51 12.82 -10.90
CA LEU A 128 8.30 13.49 -10.44
C LEU A 128 7.83 12.97 -9.06
N ALA A 129 7.92 11.65 -8.82
CA ALA A 129 7.61 11.06 -7.52
C ALA A 129 8.61 11.53 -6.44
N LEU A 130 9.91 11.60 -6.76
CA LEU A 130 10.93 12.16 -5.87
C LEU A 130 10.67 13.64 -5.56
N ALA A 131 10.30 14.43 -6.57
CA ALA A 131 9.93 15.83 -6.38
C ALA A 131 8.71 15.97 -5.45
N GLY A 132 7.68 15.15 -5.67
CA GLY A 132 6.50 15.09 -4.78
C GLY A 132 6.85 14.68 -3.34
N PHE A 133 7.75 13.70 -3.17
CA PHE A 133 8.24 13.30 -1.86
C PHE A 133 8.99 14.43 -1.14
N ILE A 134 9.88 15.14 -1.84
CA ILE A 134 10.62 16.29 -1.27
C ILE A 134 9.66 17.40 -0.83
N LEU A 135 8.59 17.64 -1.57
CA LEU A 135 7.56 18.63 -1.20
C LEU A 135 6.71 18.19 0.00
N MET A 136 6.53 16.88 0.19
CA MET A 136 5.80 16.31 1.32
C MET A 136 6.64 16.17 2.59
N LEU A 137 7.97 16.16 2.48
CA LEU A 137 8.84 16.23 3.65
C LEU A 137 8.54 17.56 4.37
N PRO A 138 7.93 17.54 5.56
CA PRO A 138 7.85 18.76 6.35
C PRO A 138 9.29 19.19 6.60
N MET A 139 9.61 20.44 6.29
CA MET A 139 10.92 21.03 6.57
C MET A 139 11.29 20.66 8.00
N THR A 140 12.18 19.68 8.15
CA THR A 140 12.62 19.14 9.43
C THR A 140 13.50 20.22 10.06
N SER A 141 12.83 21.18 10.68
CA SER A 141 13.43 22.25 11.48
C SER A 141 12.66 22.45 12.78
N SER A 142 11.75 21.54 13.16
CA SER A 142 10.90 21.72 14.35
C SER A 142 10.50 20.42 15.08
N GLN A 143 11.21 19.30 14.85
CA GLN A 143 11.02 18.10 15.68
C GLN A 143 12.28 17.64 16.42
N SER A 144 13.47 18.03 15.95
CA SER A 144 14.73 17.84 16.71
C SER A 144 14.92 18.87 17.84
N LEU A 145 14.04 19.87 17.98
CA LEU A 145 14.11 20.89 19.04
C LEU A 145 13.21 20.57 20.25
N TYR A 146 12.30 19.60 20.14
CA TYR A 146 11.42 19.22 21.27
C TYR A 146 12.09 18.22 22.22
N ASP A 147 13.00 17.38 21.73
CA ASP A 147 13.74 16.41 22.56
C ASP A 147 14.91 17.04 23.34
N SER A 148 15.28 18.31 23.06
CA SER A 148 16.33 19.03 23.80
C SER A 148 15.81 19.95 24.92
N GLU A 149 14.50 20.15 25.05
CA GLU A 149 13.89 20.97 26.13
C GLU A 149 13.29 20.12 27.27
N ILE A 150 13.32 18.79 27.20
CA ILE A 150 12.90 17.88 28.29
C ILE A 150 14.12 17.15 28.91
N LEU A 151 15.22 17.89 29.10
CA LEU A 151 16.30 17.55 30.03
C LEU A 151 16.60 18.74 30.94
#